data_AF-A0ABD7U3X6-F1
#
_entry.id   AF-A0ABD7U3X6-F1
#
_cell.length_a   1.000
_cell.length_b   1.000
_cell.length_c   1.000
_cell.angle_alpha   90.00
_cell.angle_beta   90.00
_cell.angle_gamma   90.00
#
_symmetry.space_group_name_H-M   'P 1'
#
loop_
_entity.id
_entity.type
_entity.pdbx_description
1 polymer ?
#
loop_
_entity_poly.entity_id
_entity_poly.type
_entity_poly.pdbx_seq_one_letter_code
_entity_poly.pdbx_strand_id
1 'polypeptide(L)' 'MLNEDVLKIVLNDKTFSQREAEEIVGSRGRLFKLIGSGGIRAEKIPSNRQNGRWYCNAYDVIKNASLK' A
#
# COMPACT_ATOMS: atom_id res chain seq x y z
N MET A 1 -10.51 19.77 -0.20
CA MET A 1 -9.33 19.07 -0.74
C MET A 1 -8.59 18.43 0.41
N LEU A 2 -8.18 17.17 0.27
CA LEU A 2 -7.38 16.47 1.27
C LEU A 2 -5.95 17.05 1.25
N ASN A 3 -5.41 17.42 2.41
CA ASN A 3 -4.07 17.99 2.49
C ASN A 3 -3.04 16.86 2.34
N GLU A 4 -2.47 16.75 1.13
CA GLU A 4 -1.53 15.69 0.77
C GLU A 4 -0.26 15.73 1.64
N ASP A 5 0.20 16.92 2.04
CA ASP A 5 1.38 17.08 2.90
C ASP A 5 1.12 16.54 4.30
N VAL A 6 -0.04 16.84 4.89
CA VAL A 6 -0.43 16.31 6.21
C VAL A 6 -0.52 14.79 6.16
N LEU A 7 -1.14 14.23 5.11
CA LEU A 7 -1.21 12.77 4.96
C LEU A 7 0.17 12.15 4.82
N LYS A 8 1.06 12.76 4.04
CA LYS A 8 2.42 12.26 3.87
C LYS A 8 3.20 12.34 5.18
N ILE A 9 3.07 13.42 5.96
CA ILE A 9 3.70 13.55 7.28
C ILE A 9 3.23 12.42 8.21
N VAL A 10 1.93 12.10 8.22
CA VAL A 10 1.35 11.15 9.18
C VAL A 10 1.50 9.69 8.77
N LEU A 11 1.49 9.39 7.46
CA LEU A 11 1.35 8.02 6.96
C LEU A 11 2.61 7.48 6.26
N ASN A 12 3.61 8.31 5.96
CA ASN A 12 4.77 7.87 5.17
C ASN A 12 5.69 6.88 5.90
N ASP A 13 5.64 6.82 7.23
CA ASP A 13 6.36 5.83 8.06
C ASP A 13 5.47 4.67 8.54
N LYS A 14 4.18 4.67 8.15
CA LYS A 14 3.21 3.64 8.53
C LYS A 14 3.00 2.66 7.39
N THR A 15 2.50 1.49 7.75
CA THR A 15 2.22 0.43 6.80
C THR A 15 0.86 -0.18 7.03
N PHE A 16 0.17 -0.54 5.95
CA PHE A 16 -0.95 -1.45 5.95
C PHE A 16 -0.48 -2.87 5.67
N SER A 17 -1.20 -3.84 6.22
CA SER A 17 -1.10 -5.23 5.79
C SER A 17 -1.53 -5.38 4.32
N GLN A 18 -1.21 -6.54 3.72
CA GLN A 18 -1.68 -6.87 2.39
C GLN A 18 -3.20 -6.68 2.25
N ARG A 19 -3.97 -7.25 3.18
CA ARG A 19 -5.44 -7.27 3.09
C ARG A 19 -6.04 -5.87 3.15
N GLU A 20 -5.60 -5.06 4.10
CA GLU A 20 -6.04 -3.67 4.22
C GLU A 20 -5.71 -2.89 2.93
N ALA A 21 -4.49 -3.04 2.41
CA ALA A 21 -4.10 -2.39 1.16
C ALA A 21 -4.96 -2.84 -0.02
N GLU A 22 -5.23 -4.15 -0.17
CA GLU A 22 -6.09 -4.71 -1.21
C GLU A 22 -7.51 -4.13 -1.17
N GLU A 23 -8.08 -4.01 0.03
CA GLU A 23 -9.41 -3.45 0.24
C GLU A 23 -9.45 -1.96 -0.12
N ILE A 24 -8.42 -1.18 0.27
CA ILE A 24 -8.33 0.27 0.01
C ILE A 24 -8.08 0.58 -1.47
N VAL A 25 -7.17 -0.14 -2.14
CA VAL A 25 -6.88 0.11 -3.57
C VAL A 25 -7.94 -0.50 -4.49
N GLY A 26 -8.80 -1.36 -3.96
CA GLY A 26 -9.97 -1.95 -4.64
C GLY A 26 -9.81 -3.41 -5.08
N SER A 27 -8.58 -3.90 -5.29
CA SER A 27 -8.31 -5.32 -5.55
C SER A 27 -6.85 -5.75 -5.34
N ARG A 28 -6.64 -7.04 -5.13
CA ARG A 28 -5.32 -7.69 -5.09
C ARG A 28 -4.51 -7.55 -6.37
N GLY A 29 -5.15 -7.75 -7.51
CA GLY A 29 -4.48 -7.59 -8.81
C GLY A 29 -3.96 -6.17 -9.01
N ARG A 30 -4.75 -5.16 -8.62
CA ARG A 30 -4.34 -3.75 -8.67
C ARG A 30 -3.23 -3.44 -7.67
N LEU A 31 -3.30 -3.95 -6.44
CA LEU A 31 -2.24 -3.78 -5.44
C LEU A 31 -0.90 -4.24 -5.99
N PHE A 32 -0.82 -5.48 -6.51
CA PHE A 32 0.45 -5.99 -7.02
C PHE A 32 0.93 -5.29 -8.28
N LYS A 33 0.03 -4.81 -9.14
CA LYS A 33 0.41 -3.96 -10.27
C LYS A 33 1.08 -2.67 -9.79
N LEU A 34 0.51 -2.01 -8.77
CA LEU A 34 1.05 -0.77 -8.20
C LEU A 34 2.38 -1.01 -7.49
N ILE A 35 2.53 -2.11 -6.74
CA ILE A 35 3.80 -2.48 -6.13
C ILE A 35 4.86 -2.73 -7.21
N GLY A 36 4.53 -3.54 -8.23
CA GLY A 36 5.45 -3.87 -9.32
C GLY A 36 5.88 -2.67 -10.16
N SER A 37 5.03 -1.64 -10.28
CA SER A 37 5.34 -0.40 -10.99
C SER A 37 5.94 0.69 -10.09
N GLY A 38 6.16 0.44 -8.79
CA GLY A 38 6.69 1.41 -7.84
C GLY A 38 5.68 2.48 -7.37
N GLY A 39 4.39 2.33 -7.69
CA GLY A 39 3.31 3.21 -7.22
C GLY A 39 2.96 3.01 -5.74
N ILE A 40 3.32 1.86 -5.16
CA ILE A 40 3.25 1.58 -3.72
C ILE A 40 4.58 0.96 -3.29
N ARG A 41 5.29 1.63 -2.38
CA ARG A 41 6.43 1.02 -1.69
C ARG A 41 5.93 -0.09 -0.77
N ALA A 42 6.49 -1.27 -0.89
CA ALA A 42 6.12 -2.39 -0.03
C ALA A 42 7.32 -3.31 0.23
N GLU A 43 7.32 -3.92 1.41
CA GLU A 43 8.28 -4.96 1.78
C GLU A 43 7.55 -6.27 2.06
N LYS A 44 8.11 -7.39 1.61
CA LYS A 44 7.65 -8.73 1.95
C LYS A 44 8.63 -9.39 2.89
N ILE A 45 8.16 -9.82 4.07
CA ILE A 45 9.00 -10.43 5.11
C ILE A 45 8.42 -11.80 5.53
N PRO A 46 9.18 -12.91 5.37
CA PRO A 46 10.42 -13.03 4.61
C PRO A 46 10.18 -12.86 3.11
N SER A 47 11.12 -12.25 2.40
CA SER A 47 11.01 -11.96 0.97
C SER A 47 11.00 -13.24 0.10
N ASN A 48 11.67 -14.29 0.57
CA ASN A 48 11.83 -15.57 -0.11
C ASN A 48 10.72 -16.60 0.16
N ARG A 49 9.66 -16.24 0.89
CA ARG A 49 8.55 -17.16 1.19
C ARG A 49 7.29 -16.76 0.45
N GLN A 50 6.52 -17.74 -0.04
CA GLN A 50 5.21 -17.49 -0.65
C GLN A 50 4.28 -16.77 0.33
N ASN A 51 4.25 -17.21 1.59
CA ASN A 51 3.41 -16.68 2.68
C ASN A 51 4.10 -15.61 3.54
N GLY A 52 5.13 -14.93 3.01
CA GLY A 52 5.71 -13.76 3.68
C GLY A 52 4.66 -12.66 3.85
N ARG A 53 4.67 -11.98 5.01
CA ARG A 53 3.78 -10.85 5.29
C ARG A 53 4.19 -9.66 4.44
N TRP A 54 3.20 -8.94 3.91
CA TRP A 54 3.44 -7.69 3.20
C TRP A 54 3.17 -6.50 4.09
N TYR A 55 4.04 -5.51 3.96
CA TYR A 55 3.97 -4.21 4.61
C TYR A 55 3.95 -3.16 3.51
N CYS A 56 2.76 -2.62 3.21
CA CYS A 56 2.54 -1.65 2.13
C CYS A 56 2.51 -0.25 2.71
N ASN A 57 3.28 0.68 2.17
CA ASN A 57 3.35 2.05 2.66
C ASN A 57 1.96 2.71 2.71
N ALA A 58 1.58 3.24 3.86
CA ALA A 58 0.21 3.70 4.09
C ALA A 58 -0.14 4.95 3.26
N TYR A 59 0.79 5.90 3.12
CA TYR A 59 0.56 7.08 2.28
C TYR A 59 0.36 6.70 0.81
N ASP A 60 1.21 5.83 0.27
CA ASP A 60 1.12 5.40 -1.13
C ASP A 60 -0.20 4.63 -1.40
N VAL A 61 -0.63 3.81 -0.43
CA VAL A 61 -1.92 3.09 -0.50
C VAL A 61 -3.09 4.07 -0.55
N ILE A 62 -3.14 5.06 0.35
CA ILE A 62 -4.22 6.07 0.39
C ILE A 62 -4.21 6.94 -0.87
N LYS A 63 -3.03 7.31 -1.38
CA LYS A 63 -2.88 8.06 -2.63
C LYS A 63 -3.46 7.32 -3.84
N ASN A 64 -3.43 5.98 -3.82
CA ASN A 64 -3.96 5.11 -4.87
C ASN A 64 -5.32 4.49 -4.52
N ALA A 65 -5.98 4.98 -3.46
CA ALA A 65 -7.28 4.48 -3.03
C ALA A 65 -8.32 4.62 -4.13
N SER A 66 -9.24 3.65 -4.19
CA SER A 66 -10.35 3.67 -5.13
C SER A 66 -11.64 3.42 -4.37
N LEU A 67 -12.63 4.28 -4.58
CA LEU A 67 -14.01 3.93 -4.24
C LEU A 67 -14.45 2.81 -5.19
N LYS A 68 -15.17 1.83 -4.65
CA LYS A 68 -15.84 0.81 -5.46
C LYS A 68 -17.15 1.37 -6.00
#